data_AF-A0A9E4FEC5-F1
#
_entry.id   AF-A0A9E4FEC5-F1
#
_cell.length_a   1.000
_cell.length_b   1.000
_cell.length_c   1.000
_cell.angle_alpha   90.00
_cell.angle_beta   90.00
_cell.angle_gamma   90.00
#
_symmetry.space_group_name_H-M   'P 1'
#
loop_
_entity.id
_entity.type
_entity.pdbx_description
1 polymer ?
#
loop_
_entity_poly.entity_id
_entity_poly.type
_entity_poly.pdbx_seq_one_letter_code
_entity_poly.pdbx_strand_id
1 'polypeptide(L)'
;MSQAKPNILLFFTDDQRFDTIRALGNSAIHTPNIDRLIARGTTFTHAHIPCGTHGAICMPSRAMLHTGRSLFHLQDSGSSIPAEHTMLGEALRGQGYRTWGTGKWHNGRESFNRGFADGDEIMFGGMADHWNVPVYHYDPSGAYDTRLAYIPNPPAFGNNEIAWRECDHIHAGRHSSDGGGLHRPPGRRRAVLRVRLPARAP
;
A
#
# COMPACT_ATOMS: atom_id res chain seq x y z
N MET A 1 -35.95 -11.39 -5.79
CA MET A 1 -34.75 -11.42 -6.65
C MET A 1 -33.55 -11.16 -5.75
N SER A 2 -32.52 -12.03 -5.74
CA SER A 2 -31.28 -11.71 -5.04
C SER A 2 -30.63 -10.53 -5.75
N GLN A 3 -30.53 -9.39 -5.07
CA GLN A 3 -29.88 -8.22 -5.63
C GLN A 3 -28.40 -8.56 -5.87
N ALA A 4 -27.90 -8.29 -7.08
CA ALA A 4 -26.49 -8.51 -7.40
C ALA A 4 -25.62 -7.70 -6.42
N LYS A 5 -24.57 -8.33 -5.89
CA LYS A 5 -23.63 -7.69 -4.95
C LYS A 5 -22.93 -6.53 -5.68
N PRO A 6 -22.90 -5.31 -5.11
CA PRO A 6 -22.26 -4.16 -5.75
C PRO A 6 -20.74 -4.28 -5.71
N ASN A 7 -20.03 -3.78 -6.73
CA ASN A 7 -18.58 -3.61 -6.61
C ASN A 7 -18.25 -2.48 -5.62
N ILE A 8 -17.23 -2.67 -4.79
CA ILE A 8 -16.78 -1.69 -3.80
C ILE A 8 -15.39 -1.20 -4.21
N LEU A 9 -15.23 0.11 -4.35
CA LEU A 9 -13.96 0.76 -4.65
C LEU A 9 -13.62 1.76 -3.55
N LEU A 10 -12.57 1.47 -2.79
CA LEU A 10 -12.06 2.34 -1.72
C LEU A 10 -10.89 3.16 -2.28
N PHE A 11 -11.13 4.44 -2.54
CA PHE A 11 -10.07 5.41 -2.81
C PHE A 11 -9.56 5.99 -1.49
N PHE A 12 -8.25 5.90 -1.27
CA PHE A 12 -7.65 6.40 -0.04
C PHE A 12 -6.36 7.18 -0.33
N THR A 13 -6.40 8.46 -0.01
CA THR A 13 -5.31 9.43 -0.22
C THR A 13 -4.50 9.62 1.06
N ASP A 14 -3.18 9.77 0.93
CA ASP A 14 -2.31 10.11 2.06
C ASP A 14 -2.14 11.63 2.19
N ASP A 15 -2.11 12.14 3.42
CA ASP A 15 -1.93 13.57 3.77
C ASP A 15 -2.89 14.57 3.08
N GLN A 16 -4.06 14.12 2.61
CA GLN A 16 -5.06 15.04 2.08
C GLN A 16 -5.72 15.85 3.20
N ARG A 17 -5.55 17.18 3.15
CA ARG A 17 -6.28 18.10 4.04
C ARG A 17 -7.75 18.17 3.66
N PHE A 18 -8.62 18.39 4.65
CA PHE A 18 -10.07 18.46 4.45
C PHE A 18 -10.50 19.64 3.56
N ASP A 19 -9.70 20.70 3.51
CA ASP A 19 -9.97 21.93 2.77
C ASP A 19 -9.40 21.90 1.34
N THR A 20 -9.01 20.75 0.79
CA THR A 20 -8.43 20.70 -0.57
C THR A 20 -9.45 20.52 -1.70
N ILE A 21 -10.73 20.33 -1.39
CA ILE A 21 -11.75 19.99 -2.38
C ILE A 21 -12.57 21.23 -2.75
N ARG A 22 -12.70 21.49 -4.05
CA ARG A 22 -13.42 22.66 -4.57
C ARG A 22 -14.88 22.69 -4.17
N ALA A 23 -15.58 21.57 -4.39
CA ALA A 23 -16.99 21.45 -4.02
C ALA A 23 -17.28 21.64 -2.53
N LEU A 24 -16.25 21.58 -1.66
CA LEU A 24 -16.35 21.81 -0.22
C LEU A 24 -15.91 23.22 0.21
N GLY A 25 -15.80 24.15 -0.74
CA GLY A 25 -15.58 25.57 -0.46
C GLY A 25 -14.18 26.10 -0.78
N ASN A 26 -13.29 25.29 -1.36
CA ASN A 26 -11.97 25.77 -1.80
C ASN A 26 -12.02 26.32 -3.23
N SER A 27 -12.00 27.65 -3.39
CA SER A 27 -12.05 28.28 -4.72
C SER A 27 -10.71 28.25 -5.49
N ALA A 28 -9.60 27.92 -4.84
CA ALA A 28 -8.26 27.95 -5.44
C ALA A 28 -7.86 26.62 -6.08
N ILE A 29 -8.35 25.50 -5.56
CA ILE A 29 -7.99 24.16 -6.04
C ILE A 29 -9.06 23.65 -7.00
N HIS A 30 -8.65 22.98 -8.07
CA HIS A 30 -9.55 22.43 -9.08
C HIS A 30 -9.62 20.90 -8.97
N THR A 31 -10.77 20.37 -8.54
CA THR A 31 -10.98 18.92 -8.28
C THR A 31 -12.15 18.32 -9.06
N PRO A 32 -12.25 18.51 -10.39
CA PRO A 32 -13.48 18.21 -11.15
C PRO A 32 -13.98 16.76 -11.02
N ASN A 33 -13.07 15.79 -10.89
CA ASN A 33 -13.42 14.38 -10.71
C ASN A 33 -14.00 14.08 -9.32
N ILE A 34 -13.47 14.72 -8.27
CA ILE A 34 -13.95 14.57 -6.89
C ILE A 34 -15.26 15.35 -6.72
N ASP A 35 -15.36 16.54 -7.31
CA ASP A 35 -16.59 17.35 -7.30
C ASP A 35 -17.76 16.57 -7.90
N ARG A 36 -17.51 15.81 -8.99
CA ARG A 36 -18.50 14.92 -9.60
C ARG A 36 -18.92 13.77 -8.69
N LEU A 37 -18.01 13.24 -7.85
CA LEU A 37 -18.34 12.20 -6.87
C LEU A 37 -19.22 12.77 -5.76
N ILE A 38 -18.88 13.96 -5.26
CA ILE A 38 -19.66 14.67 -4.22
C ILE A 38 -21.09 14.93 -4.71
N ALA A 39 -21.26 15.43 -5.93
CA ALA A 39 -22.56 15.73 -6.50
C ALA A 39 -23.48 14.50 -6.67
N ARG A 40 -22.91 13.28 -6.64
CA ARG A 40 -23.62 12.01 -6.87
C ARG A 40 -23.66 11.11 -5.64
N GLY A 41 -23.16 11.58 -4.50
CA GLY A 41 -22.97 10.76 -3.31
C GLY A 41 -23.28 11.50 -2.03
N THR A 42 -22.86 10.90 -0.92
CA THR A 42 -23.01 11.47 0.42
C THR A 42 -21.64 11.93 0.92
N THR A 43 -21.58 13.15 1.46
CA THR A 43 -20.36 13.70 2.03
C THR A 43 -20.50 13.87 3.53
N PHE A 44 -19.49 13.41 4.28
CA PHE A 44 -19.35 13.68 5.70
C PHE A 44 -18.41 14.87 5.89
N THR A 45 -18.92 15.99 6.39
CA THR A 45 -18.14 17.24 6.57
C THR A 45 -17.34 17.27 7.87
N HIS A 46 -17.61 16.34 8.78
CA HIS A 46 -16.96 16.22 10.09
C HIS A 46 -16.41 14.78 10.25
N ALA A 47 -15.62 14.34 9.27
CA ALA A 47 -14.90 13.07 9.32
C ALA A 47 -13.48 13.35 9.84
N HIS A 48 -13.14 12.79 10.99
CA HIS A 48 -11.84 12.99 11.63
C HIS A 48 -10.92 11.80 11.38
N ILE A 49 -9.64 12.10 11.10
CA ILE A 49 -8.62 11.06 11.04
C ILE A 49 -8.37 10.51 12.45
N PRO A 50 -8.18 9.20 12.59
CA PRO A 50 -7.83 8.63 13.87
C PRO A 50 -6.31 8.83 14.09
N CYS A 51 -5.94 9.47 15.21
CA CYS A 51 -4.59 9.93 15.53
C CYS A 51 -3.54 8.80 15.65
N GLY A 52 -2.28 9.15 15.93
CA GLY A 52 -1.20 8.19 16.17
C GLY A 52 -0.37 8.52 17.41
N THR A 53 0.48 7.59 17.82
CA THR A 53 1.43 7.72 18.94
C THR A 53 2.85 8.10 18.50
N HIS A 54 3.08 8.24 17.19
CA HIS A 54 4.38 8.58 16.61
C HIS A 54 4.20 9.39 15.32
N GLY A 55 5.28 9.96 14.78
CA GLY A 55 5.24 10.88 13.63
C GLY A 55 4.78 10.26 12.31
N ALA A 56 4.74 8.94 12.18
CA ALA A 56 4.25 8.24 10.99
C ALA A 56 2.76 7.87 11.15
N ILE A 57 1.91 8.87 11.40
CA ILE A 57 0.48 8.73 11.75
C ILE A 57 -0.32 7.95 10.69
N CYS A 58 0.11 7.95 9.43
CA CYS A 58 -0.53 7.18 8.35
C CYS A 58 -0.63 5.68 8.67
N MET A 59 0.35 5.12 9.39
CA MET A 59 0.39 3.69 9.75
C MET A 59 -0.75 3.30 10.72
N PRO A 60 -0.86 3.88 11.92
CA PRO A 60 -1.99 3.59 12.81
C PRO A 60 -3.33 4.00 12.18
N SER A 61 -3.39 5.10 11.41
CA SER A 61 -4.63 5.50 10.74
C SER A 61 -5.16 4.47 9.76
N ARG A 62 -4.28 3.82 8.98
CA ARG A 62 -4.63 2.74 8.05
C ARG A 62 -5.07 1.49 8.79
N ALA A 63 -4.36 1.11 9.85
CA ALA A 63 -4.73 -0.06 10.67
C ALA A 63 -6.14 0.11 11.28
N MET A 64 -6.47 1.30 11.80
CA MET A 64 -7.81 1.58 12.32
C MET A 64 -8.88 1.57 11.23
N LEU A 65 -8.61 2.16 10.06
CA LEU A 65 -9.54 2.14 8.92
C LEU A 65 -9.86 0.71 8.48
N HIS A 66 -8.85 -0.15 8.37
CA HIS A 66 -9.02 -1.51 7.88
C HIS A 66 -9.60 -2.47 8.92
N THR A 67 -9.43 -2.22 10.21
CA THR A 67 -9.90 -3.14 11.28
C THR A 67 -11.12 -2.63 12.03
N GLY A 68 -11.46 -1.35 11.91
CA GLY A 68 -12.49 -0.69 12.73
C GLY A 68 -12.11 -0.56 14.21
N ARG A 69 -10.84 -0.80 14.57
CA ARG A 69 -10.33 -0.67 15.95
C ARG A 69 -9.92 0.76 16.25
N SER A 70 -9.90 1.12 17.53
CA SER A 70 -9.35 2.40 18.00
C SER A 70 -7.85 2.29 18.30
N LEU A 71 -7.18 3.44 18.42
CA LEU A 71 -5.72 3.56 18.52
C LEU A 71 -5.12 2.68 19.64
N PHE A 72 -5.75 2.65 20.80
CA PHE A 72 -5.28 1.90 21.97
C PHE A 72 -5.50 0.38 21.87
N HIS A 73 -6.23 -0.07 20.86
CA HIS A 73 -6.41 -1.49 20.54
C HIS A 73 -5.54 -1.94 19.37
N LEU A 74 -4.62 -1.10 18.90
CA LEU A 74 -3.65 -1.50 17.88
C LEU A 74 -2.39 -2.09 18.53
N GLN A 75 -1.89 -3.16 17.93
CA GLN A 75 -0.57 -3.70 18.25
C GLN A 75 0.51 -2.90 17.49
N ASP A 76 1.67 -2.71 18.10
CA ASP A 76 2.87 -2.11 17.49
C ASP A 76 2.58 -0.78 16.75
N SER A 77 1.69 0.04 17.31
CA SER A 77 1.21 1.30 16.70
C SER A 77 0.67 1.15 15.27
N GLY A 78 0.16 -0.03 14.91
CA GLY A 78 -0.39 -0.33 13.59
C GLY A 78 0.65 -0.73 12.54
N SER A 79 1.91 -0.95 12.92
CA SER A 79 2.93 -1.44 11.96
C SER A 79 2.67 -2.85 11.47
N SER A 80 1.93 -3.63 12.25
CA SER A 80 1.37 -4.92 11.90
C SER A 80 -0.12 -4.94 12.27
N ILE A 81 -0.87 -5.86 11.68
CA ILE A 81 -2.26 -6.15 12.06
C ILE A 81 -2.34 -7.63 12.43
N PRO A 82 -2.58 -7.97 13.69
CA PRO A 82 -2.54 -9.36 14.14
C PRO A 82 -3.77 -10.14 13.67
N ALA A 83 -3.72 -11.48 13.76
CA ALA A 83 -4.72 -12.39 13.18
C ALA A 83 -6.11 -12.25 13.82
N GLU A 84 -6.17 -11.88 15.09
CA GLU A 84 -7.40 -11.62 15.83
C GLU A 84 -8.16 -10.38 15.36
N HIS A 85 -7.51 -9.49 14.61
CA HIS A 85 -8.14 -8.30 14.04
C HIS A 85 -8.55 -8.58 12.61
N THR A 86 -9.79 -9.04 12.44
CA THR A 86 -10.42 -9.19 11.12
C THR A 86 -10.42 -7.87 10.38
N MET A 87 -9.82 -7.85 9.19
CA MET A 87 -9.81 -6.67 8.33
C MET A 87 -11.05 -6.60 7.44
N LEU A 88 -11.38 -5.40 6.97
CA LEU A 88 -12.45 -5.14 5.99
C LEU A 88 -12.33 -6.06 4.77
N GLY A 89 -11.11 -6.25 4.26
CA GLY A 89 -10.86 -7.15 3.13
C GLY A 89 -11.18 -8.61 3.46
N GLU A 90 -10.79 -9.10 4.64
CA GLU A 90 -11.11 -10.45 5.10
C GLU A 90 -12.63 -10.64 5.25
N ALA A 91 -13.31 -9.66 5.86
CA ALA A 91 -14.75 -9.67 6.05
C ALA A 91 -15.50 -9.71 4.70
N LEU A 92 -15.09 -8.87 3.73
CA LEU A 92 -15.67 -8.86 2.39
C LEU A 92 -15.40 -10.18 1.65
N ARG A 93 -14.19 -10.72 1.74
CA ARG A 93 -13.84 -12.01 1.13
C ARG A 93 -14.66 -13.17 1.70
N GLY A 94 -14.92 -13.17 3.01
CA GLY A 94 -15.83 -14.12 3.66
C GLY A 94 -17.27 -14.06 3.12
N GLN A 95 -17.66 -12.93 2.54
CA GLN A 95 -18.95 -12.74 1.85
C GLN A 95 -18.86 -12.99 0.34
N GLY A 96 -17.78 -13.60 -0.17
CA GLY A 96 -17.61 -13.96 -1.58
C GLY A 96 -17.16 -12.81 -2.49
N TYR A 97 -16.64 -11.73 -1.94
CA TYR A 97 -15.97 -10.69 -2.74
C TYR A 97 -14.54 -11.12 -3.10
N ARG A 98 -14.09 -10.73 -4.30
CA ARG A 98 -12.66 -10.73 -4.63
C ARG A 98 -12.06 -9.41 -4.16
N THR A 99 -11.02 -9.49 -3.33
CA THR A 99 -10.30 -8.31 -2.82
C THR A 99 -9.00 -8.13 -3.58
N TRP A 100 -8.78 -6.92 -4.10
CA TRP A 100 -7.59 -6.54 -4.86
C TRP A 100 -7.03 -5.22 -4.31
N GLY A 101 -5.72 -5.13 -4.11
CA GLY A 101 -5.06 -3.97 -3.49
C GLY A 101 -3.94 -3.38 -4.34
N THR A 102 -3.75 -2.05 -4.26
CA THR A 102 -2.65 -1.32 -4.90
C THR A 102 -2.29 -0.06 -4.13
N GLY A 103 -1.07 0.44 -4.32
CA GLY A 103 -0.58 1.64 -3.67
C GLY A 103 -0.06 1.37 -2.25
N LYS A 104 -0.14 2.38 -1.38
CA LYS A 104 0.49 2.34 -0.06
C LYS A 104 -0.33 1.51 0.94
N TRP A 105 0.34 0.57 1.61
CA TRP A 105 -0.23 -0.27 2.66
C TRP A 105 0.26 0.08 4.06
N HIS A 106 1.56 0.01 4.30
CA HIS A 106 2.20 0.46 5.55
C HIS A 106 1.74 -0.24 6.86
N ASN A 107 1.10 -1.42 6.78
CA ASN A 107 0.67 -2.21 7.96
C ASN A 107 1.24 -3.64 7.99
N GLY A 108 2.37 -3.86 7.32
CA GLY A 108 3.05 -5.15 7.23
C GLY A 108 2.62 -6.01 6.03
N ARG A 109 3.53 -6.86 5.55
CA ARG A 109 3.31 -7.71 4.38
C ARG A 109 2.27 -8.80 4.62
N GLU A 110 2.33 -9.44 5.79
CA GLU A 110 1.42 -10.53 6.16
C GLU A 110 -0.04 -10.07 6.20
N SER A 111 -0.30 -8.88 6.76
CA SER A 111 -1.65 -8.33 6.83
C SER A 111 -2.20 -7.99 5.43
N PHE A 112 -1.35 -7.58 4.49
CA PHE A 112 -1.79 -7.37 3.11
C PHE A 112 -2.28 -8.68 2.48
N ASN A 113 -1.52 -9.77 2.59
CA ASN A 113 -1.90 -11.09 2.05
C ASN A 113 -3.15 -11.68 2.71
N ARG A 114 -3.41 -11.29 3.95
CA ARG A 114 -4.67 -11.63 4.61
C ARG A 114 -5.84 -10.82 4.06
N GLY A 115 -5.66 -9.51 3.89
CA GLY A 115 -6.72 -8.59 3.48
C GLY A 115 -7.07 -8.68 1.99
N PHE A 116 -6.08 -8.92 1.14
CA PHE A 116 -6.21 -8.92 -0.31
C PHE A 116 -5.80 -10.28 -0.89
N ALA A 117 -6.58 -10.75 -1.85
CA ALA A 117 -6.33 -12.03 -2.53
C ALA A 117 -5.46 -11.85 -3.79
N ASP A 118 -5.22 -10.60 -4.19
CA ASP A 118 -4.54 -10.21 -5.42
C ASP A 118 -4.12 -8.73 -5.30
N GLY A 119 -3.21 -8.25 -6.15
CA GLY A 119 -2.74 -6.88 -6.09
C GLY A 119 -1.59 -6.58 -7.04
N ASP A 120 -1.30 -5.30 -7.20
CA ASP A 120 -0.12 -4.85 -7.93
C ASP A 120 0.32 -3.45 -7.48
N GLU A 121 1.56 -3.07 -7.78
CA GLU A 121 2.15 -1.78 -7.44
C GLU A 121 1.99 -1.43 -5.95
N ILE A 122 2.32 -2.39 -5.08
CA ILE A 122 2.08 -2.31 -3.64
C ILE A 122 3.29 -1.66 -2.95
N MET A 123 3.07 -0.58 -2.19
CA MET A 123 4.11 0.07 -1.39
C MET A 123 3.93 -0.27 0.09
N PHE A 124 4.82 -1.09 0.65
CA PHE A 124 4.80 -1.44 2.08
C PHE A 124 5.42 -0.39 3.00
N GLY A 125 6.20 0.54 2.45
CA GLY A 125 6.88 1.58 3.21
C GLY A 125 6.00 2.78 3.59
N GLY A 126 6.59 3.69 4.37
CA GLY A 126 5.96 4.94 4.78
C GLY A 126 6.25 6.11 3.85
N MET A 127 7.53 6.44 3.69
CA MET A 127 8.03 7.54 2.88
C MET A 127 8.91 6.99 1.77
N ALA A 128 8.84 7.61 0.60
CA ALA A 128 9.74 7.35 -0.52
C ALA A 128 9.97 8.63 -1.31
N ASP A 129 11.06 8.68 -2.07
CA ASP A 129 11.20 9.72 -3.08
C ASP A 129 10.24 9.46 -4.25
N HIS A 130 9.82 10.53 -4.93
CA HIS A 130 8.78 10.45 -5.96
C HIS A 130 9.24 9.72 -7.24
N TRP A 131 10.53 9.41 -7.37
CA TRP A 131 11.11 8.80 -8.58
C TRP A 131 11.35 7.30 -8.41
N ASN A 132 11.56 6.85 -7.17
CA ASN A 132 11.94 5.48 -6.84
C ASN A 132 11.04 4.91 -5.74
N VAL A 133 9.73 5.09 -5.91
CA VAL A 133 8.74 4.54 -4.99
C VAL A 133 8.88 3.00 -5.00
N PRO A 134 9.18 2.39 -3.85
CA PRO A 134 9.35 0.95 -3.77
C PRO A 134 7.99 0.27 -3.89
N VAL A 135 7.78 -0.42 -4.99
CA VAL A 135 6.54 -1.12 -5.32
C VAL A 135 6.79 -2.59 -5.55
N TYR A 136 5.81 -3.40 -5.17
CA TYR A 136 5.87 -4.86 -5.25
C TYR A 136 4.67 -5.41 -6.01
N HIS A 137 4.92 -6.41 -6.84
CA HIS A 137 3.87 -7.29 -7.37
C HIS A 137 3.34 -8.17 -6.24
N TYR A 138 2.05 -8.51 -6.28
CA TYR A 138 1.47 -9.42 -5.30
C TYR A 138 2.11 -10.81 -5.39
N ASP A 139 2.54 -11.34 -4.24
CA ASP A 139 2.96 -12.72 -4.09
C ASP A 139 2.00 -13.43 -3.12
N PRO A 140 1.26 -14.47 -3.56
CA PRO A 140 0.31 -15.17 -2.71
C PRO A 140 0.97 -15.91 -1.53
N SER A 141 2.28 -16.22 -1.61
CA SER A 141 3.03 -16.80 -0.49
C SER A 141 3.38 -15.79 0.60
N GLY A 142 3.25 -14.48 0.31
CA GLY A 142 3.68 -13.39 1.19
C GLY A 142 5.18 -13.13 1.16
N ALA A 143 5.94 -13.88 0.35
CA ALA A 143 7.38 -13.72 0.18
C ALA A 143 7.70 -12.63 -0.87
N TYR A 144 7.51 -11.38 -0.50
CA TYR A 144 7.86 -10.25 -1.38
C TYR A 144 9.38 -10.10 -1.53
N ASP A 145 9.85 -9.91 -2.76
CA ASP A 145 11.27 -9.71 -3.10
C ASP A 145 11.89 -8.62 -2.21
N THR A 146 13.14 -8.80 -1.82
CA THR A 146 13.89 -7.81 -1.04
C THR A 146 14.70 -6.88 -1.94
N ARG A 147 14.68 -7.08 -3.26
CA ARG A 147 15.39 -6.22 -4.21
C ARG A 147 14.45 -5.21 -4.85
N LEU A 148 14.88 -3.95 -4.82
CA LEU A 148 14.15 -2.86 -5.44
C LEU A 148 14.99 -2.21 -6.53
N ALA A 149 14.38 -2.12 -7.70
CA ALA A 149 14.88 -1.30 -8.80
C ALA A 149 14.82 0.18 -8.39
N TYR A 150 15.86 0.94 -8.70
CA TYR A 150 15.88 2.39 -8.53
C TYR A 150 16.75 3.05 -9.60
N ILE A 151 16.48 4.32 -9.86
CA ILE A 151 17.24 5.20 -10.73
C ILE A 151 18.16 6.06 -9.83
N PRO A 152 19.48 5.83 -9.86
CA PRO A 152 20.42 6.69 -9.15
C PRO A 152 20.48 8.08 -9.82
N ASN A 153 20.41 9.14 -9.00
CA ASN A 153 20.49 10.56 -9.39
C ASN A 153 19.40 11.04 -10.38
N PRO A 154 18.11 10.96 -10.01
CA PRO A 154 17.00 11.31 -10.90
C PRO A 154 16.87 12.79 -11.38
N PRO A 155 17.46 13.84 -10.76
CA PRO A 155 17.22 15.21 -11.25
C PRO A 155 18.16 15.69 -12.38
N ALA A 156 19.10 14.88 -12.87
CA ALA A 156 19.95 15.24 -14.01
C ALA A 156 19.45 14.56 -15.30
N PHE A 157 18.33 15.04 -15.83
CA PHE A 157 17.72 14.77 -17.15
C PHE A 157 18.55 13.93 -18.15
N GLY A 158 18.60 12.60 -17.98
CA GLY A 158 19.26 11.72 -18.97
C GLY A 158 19.56 10.29 -18.53
N ASN A 159 19.50 9.98 -17.23
CA ASN A 159 19.79 8.63 -16.75
C ASN A 159 18.52 7.78 -16.55
N ASN A 160 18.34 6.75 -17.37
CA ASN A 160 17.31 5.70 -17.20
C ASN A 160 17.92 4.36 -16.77
N GLU A 161 19.18 4.35 -16.31
CA GLU A 161 19.82 3.12 -15.84
C GLU A 161 19.16 2.64 -14.55
N ILE A 162 18.61 1.43 -14.62
CA ILE A 162 18.03 0.74 -13.47
C ILE A 162 19.17 0.10 -12.67
N ALA A 163 19.44 0.65 -11.49
CA ALA A 163 20.23 -0.01 -10.47
C ALA A 163 19.33 -0.83 -9.55
N TRP A 164 19.90 -1.80 -8.87
CA TRP A 164 19.20 -2.62 -7.89
C TRP A 164 19.82 -2.37 -6.52
N ARG A 165 18.98 -2.09 -5.54
CA ARG A 165 19.38 -2.07 -4.14
C ARG A 165 18.66 -3.19 -3.41
N GLU A 166 19.39 -3.89 -2.56
CA GLU A 166 18.73 -4.71 -1.55
C GLU A 166 18.07 -3.73 -0.58
N CYS A 167 16.77 -3.91 -0.40
CA CYS A 167 15.92 -3.17 0.52
C CYS A 167 15.34 -4.20 1.46
N ASP A 168 16.13 -4.49 2.47
CA ASP A 168 15.69 -5.31 3.56
C ASP A 168 15.03 -4.44 4.61
N HIS A 169 13.79 -4.83 4.92
CA HIS A 169 13.40 -5.11 6.29
C HIS A 169 14.47 -4.69 7.33
N ILE A 170 14.24 -3.55 7.99
CA ILE A 170 15.01 -3.16 9.17
C ILE A 170 14.60 -4.14 10.28
N HIS A 171 15.45 -5.11 10.59
CA HIS A 171 15.39 -5.75 11.90
C HIS A 171 15.85 -4.72 12.94
N ALA A 172 15.13 -4.60 14.05
CA ALA A 172 15.61 -3.85 15.20
C ALA A 172 17.02 -4.36 15.56
N GLY A 173 18.01 -3.46 15.52
CA GLY A 173 19.40 -3.82 15.78
C GLY A 173 19.55 -4.47 17.14
N ARG A 174 20.20 -5.64 17.18
CA ARG A 174 21.00 -6.03 18.34
C ARG A 174 22.27 -5.19 18.29
N HIS A 175 22.68 -4.70 19.46
CA HIS A 175 23.84 -3.84 19.68
C HIS A 175 25.10 -4.42 19.01
N SER A 176 26.08 -3.57 18.67
CA SER A 176 27.31 -3.87 17.90
C SER A 176 28.30 -4.86 18.57
N SER A 177 27.84 -5.69 19.50
CA SER A 177 28.62 -6.64 20.30
C SER A 177 28.22 -8.11 20.11
N ASP A 178 27.19 -8.42 19.31
CA ASP A 178 26.72 -9.81 19.13
C ASP A 178 27.07 -10.34 17.73
N GLY A 179 28.16 -11.09 17.62
CA GLY A 179 28.89 -11.38 16.39
C GLY A 179 28.55 -12.68 15.62
N GLY A 180 29.34 -12.92 14.56
CA GLY A 180 29.50 -14.23 13.89
C GLY A 180 29.06 -14.24 12.42
N GLY A 181 30.01 -14.31 11.47
CA GLY A 181 29.75 -14.26 10.02
C GLY A 181 29.34 -15.58 9.37
N LEU A 182 29.00 -15.54 8.07
CA LEU A 182 29.22 -16.62 7.09
C LEU A 182 28.98 -16.12 5.64
N HIS A 183 29.37 -16.94 4.65
CA HIS A 183 29.88 -16.55 3.32
C HIS A 183 29.11 -17.24 2.16
N ARG A 184 29.09 -16.58 0.96
CA ARG A 184 29.00 -17.10 -0.46
C ARG A 184 27.61 -17.54 -1.03
N PRO A 185 27.44 -17.78 -2.37
CA PRO A 185 28.26 -17.50 -3.59
C PRO A 185 27.46 -16.96 -4.84
N PRO A 186 28.10 -16.74 -6.02
CA PRO A 186 27.51 -16.10 -7.21
C PRO A 186 27.06 -17.08 -8.32
N GLY A 187 26.06 -16.65 -9.12
CA GLY A 187 25.76 -17.19 -10.44
C GLY A 187 24.28 -17.46 -10.71
N ARG A 188 23.63 -16.65 -11.58
CA ARG A 188 22.54 -17.05 -12.48
C ARG A 188 22.24 -15.95 -13.51
N ARG A 189 22.06 -16.36 -14.76
CA ARG A 189 21.91 -15.53 -15.97
C ARG A 189 20.47 -15.00 -16.12
N ARG A 190 20.33 -13.86 -16.79
CA ARG A 190 19.08 -13.14 -17.06
C ARG A 190 18.16 -13.90 -18.03
N ALA A 191 16.86 -13.87 -17.79
CA ALA A 191 15.82 -14.23 -18.76
C ALA A 191 14.97 -12.99 -19.09
N VAL A 192 14.76 -12.75 -20.37
CA VAL A 192 13.92 -11.67 -20.92
C VAL A 192 12.53 -12.23 -21.19
N LEU A 193 11.50 -11.65 -20.60
CA LEU A 193 10.10 -12.02 -20.84
C LEU A 193 9.53 -11.21 -22.01
N ARG A 194 9.20 -11.88 -23.12
CA ARG A 194 8.33 -11.33 -24.18
C ARG A 194 6.91 -11.82 -23.93
N VAL A 195 5.98 -10.90 -23.73
CA VAL A 195 4.55 -11.19 -23.58
C VAL A 195 3.88 -11.14 -24.95
N ARG A 196 3.26 -12.25 -25.37
CA ARG A 196 2.35 -12.33 -26.51
C ARG A 196 0.92 -12.34 -25.98
N LEU A 197 0.11 -11.38 -26.40
CA LEU A 197 -1.33 -11.34 -26.12
C LEU A 197 -2.07 -12.26 -27.09
N PRO A 198 -2.99 -13.14 -26.64
CA PRO A 198 -3.83 -13.92 -27.52
C PRO A 198 -4.93 -13.05 -28.15
N ALA A 199 -5.14 -13.23 -29.45
CA ALA A 199 -6.15 -12.56 -30.24
C ALA A 199 -7.57 -12.92 -29.76
N ARG A 200 -8.46 -11.92 -29.76
CA ARG A 200 -9.90 -12.12 -29.55
C ARG A 200 -10.47 -13.02 -30.65
N ALA A 201 -11.16 -14.09 -30.26
CA ALA A 201 -12.05 -14.83 -31.13
C ALA A 201 -13.46 -14.17 -31.11
N PRO A 202 -14.22 -14.28 -32.21
CA PRO A 202 -15.25 -13.32 -32.62
C PRO A 202 -16.51 -13.25 -31.74
#